data_AF-A0A3E1EQP9-F1
#
_entry.id   AF-A0A3E1EQP9-F1
#
_cell.length_a   1.000
_cell.length_b   1.000
_cell.length_c   1.000
_cell.angle_alpha   90.00
_cell.angle_beta   90.00
_cell.angle_gamma   90.00
#
_symmetry.space_group_name_H-M   'P 1'
#
loop_
_entity.id
_entity.type
_entity.pdbx_description
1 polymer ?
#
loop_
_entity_poly.entity_id
_entity_poly.type
_entity_poly.pdbx_seq_one_letter_code
_entity_poly.pdbx_strand_id
1 'polypeptide(L)'
;MGVGSEGGEAVLLGAVRAGYGKSHLLAAVREALGGEALVAAVGPEAVGGMEWVGLLWQVLGGWHEEVSGGVSRLEMMARRLFGYVNEGLIREGVVPCAGAEAAMEMLRERAGEVFVFGEGAGPVARWWEGNFERLVVPGARLLAMGAGVGEAAAAHWLRVLMGYCQGAGDGEMVRWEGMRWAVREPVGGGGGQMVEMAGRGGAWARERLVELCRLAAVVRPVVFVCDDIDRLHGKQEEVVATAACLSELRRLVARSVTVLSVNDDLWERNFRVYLPGALEDRLTGRRIRLGGMSEGEARTLLRRRMEQNGEEEGRIRDFLRQVPLGMMFERDAAVSPRAVLRLAAEVWETWVPGGEGGMAAVREFPVMPVVGAVSASEPTDSGRDEAVRESFLIVPEDEGVEEVVASVEGAVAVAAGDEGGGTVERRWQRRRAVLLAGGGVRADDDAVVQVLKTAGQQLAVVTWEEGQLTGGGGRRAGVWRMPGAEIWLGMEPHGDSGYWQTLVRFVHERRLAVRETVRLAVFSEAARPVPLHAWVRPDEIIGARTQFLDVHTLDEGQLAGLAAAGELLREAERGGGVAGPAEVFAVLAERLAFLWRELTRMPERA
;
A
#
# COMPACT_ATOMS: atom_id res chain seq x y z
N MET A 1 -34.50 -4.86 -13.65
CA MET A 1 -34.35 -5.88 -14.73
C MET A 1 -32.94 -5.74 -15.28
N GLY A 2 -32.05 -6.72 -15.34
CA GLY A 2 -32.12 -8.11 -14.90
C GLY A 2 -31.05 -8.43 -13.86
N VAL A 3 -31.35 -9.42 -13.03
CA VAL A 3 -30.40 -10.05 -12.12
C VAL A 3 -29.54 -10.98 -12.97
N GLY A 4 -28.43 -10.45 -13.50
CA GLY A 4 -27.36 -11.25 -14.09
C GLY A 4 -26.40 -11.64 -12.98
N SER A 5 -26.36 -12.93 -12.65
CA SER A 5 -25.52 -13.52 -11.61
C SER A 5 -24.07 -13.70 -12.08
N GLU A 6 -23.39 -12.62 -12.44
CA GLU A 6 -21.95 -12.69 -12.76
C GLU A 6 -21.21 -11.65 -11.91
N GLY A 7 -20.12 -12.07 -11.26
CA GLY A 7 -19.27 -11.17 -10.47
C GLY A 7 -18.65 -10.07 -11.33
N GLY A 8 -17.75 -9.28 -10.75
CA GLY A 8 -16.99 -8.28 -11.50
C GLY A 8 -16.23 -8.85 -12.69
N GLU A 9 -15.67 -7.99 -13.53
CA GLU A 9 -14.84 -8.40 -14.67
C GLU A 9 -13.37 -8.44 -14.29
N ALA A 10 -12.59 -9.31 -14.93
CA ALA A 10 -11.13 -9.29 -14.88
C ALA A 10 -10.57 -9.06 -16.27
N VAL A 11 -9.60 -8.14 -16.37
CA VAL A 11 -8.90 -7.78 -17.60
C VAL A 11 -7.41 -8.00 -17.39
N LEU A 12 -6.83 -8.91 -18.16
CA LEU A 12 -5.39 -9.08 -18.23
C LEU A 12 -4.81 -8.14 -19.29
N LEU A 13 -4.11 -7.10 -18.86
CA LEU A 13 -3.35 -6.20 -19.73
C LEU A 13 -1.91 -6.72 -19.87
N GLY A 14 -1.67 -7.46 -20.94
CA GLY A 14 -0.37 -8.00 -21.29
C GLY A 14 0.44 -7.05 -22.18
N ALA A 15 1.76 -7.17 -22.12
CA ALA A 15 2.65 -6.60 -23.14
C ALA A 15 3.89 -7.46 -23.30
N VAL A 16 4.52 -7.43 -24.47
CA VAL A 16 5.68 -8.28 -24.79
C VAL A 16 6.80 -8.16 -23.75
N ARG A 17 7.09 -6.95 -23.27
CA ARG A 17 8.05 -6.65 -22.19
C ARG A 17 7.81 -5.26 -21.63
N ALA A 18 8.65 -4.84 -20.68
CA ALA A 18 8.65 -3.47 -20.17
C ALA A 18 8.86 -2.43 -21.29
N GLY A 19 8.18 -1.28 -21.16
CA GLY A 19 8.32 -0.14 -22.08
C GLY A 19 7.30 -0.07 -23.23
N TYR A 20 6.33 -0.98 -23.26
CA TYR A 20 5.25 -1.04 -24.24
C TYR A 20 4.04 -0.13 -23.92
N GLY A 21 4.14 0.69 -22.88
CA GLY A 21 3.13 1.71 -22.57
C GLY A 21 1.97 1.27 -21.69
N LYS A 22 2.05 0.13 -20.98
CA LYS A 22 1.01 -0.31 -20.03
C LYS A 22 0.63 0.76 -19.00
N SER A 23 1.59 1.24 -18.21
CA SER A 23 1.32 2.25 -17.18
C SER A 23 0.85 3.59 -17.78
N HIS A 24 1.29 3.93 -19.00
CA HIS A 24 0.78 5.10 -19.73
C HIS A 24 -0.68 4.91 -20.14
N LEU A 25 -1.05 3.74 -20.67
CA LEU A 25 -2.43 3.41 -21.00
C LEU A 25 -3.31 3.44 -19.74
N LEU A 26 -2.85 2.86 -18.63
CA LEU A 26 -3.58 2.88 -17.36
C LEU A 26 -3.79 4.30 -16.84
N ALA A 27 -2.77 5.16 -16.93
CA ALA A 27 -2.90 6.58 -16.58
C ALA A 27 -3.91 7.29 -17.48
N ALA A 28 -3.86 7.08 -18.80
CA ALA A 28 -4.79 7.66 -19.76
C ALA A 28 -6.23 7.15 -19.57
N VAL A 29 -6.41 5.86 -19.27
CA VAL A 29 -7.72 5.28 -18.94
C VAL A 29 -8.25 5.88 -17.64
N ARG A 30 -7.41 6.05 -16.61
CA ARG A 30 -7.80 6.70 -15.36
C ARG A 30 -8.25 8.15 -15.61
N GLU A 31 -7.54 8.89 -16.45
CA GLU A 31 -7.91 10.26 -16.82
C GLU A 31 -9.23 10.30 -17.62
N ALA A 32 -9.37 9.43 -18.62
CA ALA A 32 -10.56 9.35 -19.45
C ALA A 32 -11.81 8.90 -18.66
N LEU A 33 -11.65 7.98 -17.71
CA LEU A 33 -12.71 7.59 -16.78
C LEU A 33 -13.09 8.73 -15.83
N GLY A 34 -12.16 9.64 -15.53
CA GLY A 34 -12.40 10.85 -14.73
C GLY A 34 -13.24 10.57 -13.48
N GLY A 35 -14.44 11.17 -13.44
CA GLY A 35 -15.41 10.99 -12.35
C GLY A 35 -16.48 9.90 -12.57
N GLU A 36 -16.38 9.12 -13.66
CA GLU A 36 -17.32 8.05 -14.03
C GLU A 36 -17.02 6.70 -13.37
N ALA A 37 -15.81 6.52 -12.84
CA ALA A 37 -15.42 5.33 -12.10
C ALA A 37 -14.57 5.69 -10.87
N LEU A 38 -14.57 4.79 -9.88
CA LEU A 38 -13.72 4.89 -8.69
C LEU A 38 -12.52 3.98 -8.88
N VAL A 39 -11.42 4.56 -9.36
CA VAL A 39 -10.18 3.82 -9.62
C VAL A 39 -9.40 3.65 -8.31
N ALA A 40 -8.92 2.44 -8.03
CA ALA A 40 -8.04 2.13 -6.91
C ALA A 40 -6.78 1.43 -7.43
N ALA A 41 -5.61 2.03 -7.22
CA ALA A 41 -4.34 1.38 -7.46
C ALA A 41 -4.06 0.42 -6.31
N VAL A 42 -3.86 -0.86 -6.64
CA VAL A 42 -3.67 -1.93 -5.66
C VAL A 42 -2.49 -2.80 -6.07
N GLY A 43 -1.79 -3.38 -5.12
CA GLY A 43 -0.62 -4.19 -5.45
C GLY A 43 -0.17 -5.09 -4.31
N PRO A 44 0.68 -6.08 -4.61
CA PRO A 44 1.27 -6.93 -3.60
C PRO A 44 2.16 -6.10 -2.66
N GLU A 45 2.15 -6.47 -1.39
CA GLU A 45 3.05 -5.95 -0.37
C GLU A 45 4.49 -6.46 -0.60
N ALA A 46 5.45 -5.91 0.14
CA ALA A 46 6.86 -6.32 0.02
C ALA A 46 7.08 -7.80 0.38
N VAL A 47 6.24 -8.34 1.28
CA VAL A 47 6.27 -9.70 1.79
C VAL A 47 4.83 -10.23 1.83
N GLY A 48 4.62 -11.46 1.38
CA GLY A 48 3.32 -12.17 1.53
C GLY A 48 2.32 -11.97 0.40
N GLY A 49 2.66 -11.23 -0.66
CA GLY A 49 1.75 -11.02 -1.79
C GLY A 49 0.64 -10.02 -1.47
N MET A 50 -0.61 -10.31 -1.85
CA MET A 50 -1.73 -9.39 -1.64
C MET A 50 -2.60 -9.87 -0.47
N GLU A 51 -2.52 -9.14 0.64
CA GLU A 51 -3.29 -9.39 1.85
C GLU A 51 -4.50 -8.44 1.97
N TRP A 52 -5.59 -8.94 2.56
CA TRP A 52 -6.83 -8.16 2.69
C TRP A 52 -6.67 -6.89 3.53
N VAL A 53 -5.82 -6.93 4.55
CA VAL A 53 -5.55 -5.78 5.42
C VAL A 53 -4.86 -4.67 4.63
N GLY A 54 -3.79 -5.00 3.91
CA GLY A 54 -3.12 -4.04 3.03
C GLY A 54 -4.04 -3.52 1.95
N LEU A 55 -4.80 -4.40 1.30
CA LEU A 55 -5.72 -4.02 0.23
C LEU A 55 -6.78 -3.01 0.69
N LEU A 56 -7.38 -3.20 1.88
CA LEU A 56 -8.31 -2.25 2.48
C LEU A 56 -7.69 -0.85 2.61
N TRP A 57 -6.47 -0.78 3.15
CA TRP A 57 -5.80 0.49 3.39
C TRP A 57 -5.23 1.12 2.13
N GLN A 58 -4.81 0.34 1.14
CA GLN A 58 -4.40 0.83 -0.19
C GLN A 58 -5.60 1.49 -0.90
N VAL A 59 -6.77 0.86 -0.87
CA VAL A 59 -7.99 1.43 -1.49
C VAL A 59 -8.43 2.71 -0.78
N LEU A 60 -8.55 2.66 0.55
CA LEU A 60 -8.96 3.83 1.34
C LEU A 60 -7.95 4.99 1.24
N GLY A 61 -6.65 4.68 1.35
CA GLY A 61 -5.57 5.65 1.27
C GLY A 61 -5.47 6.28 -0.12
N GLY A 62 -5.53 5.46 -1.17
CA GLY A 62 -5.53 5.96 -2.55
C GLY A 62 -6.72 6.88 -2.86
N TRP A 63 -7.91 6.57 -2.33
CA TRP A 63 -9.07 7.47 -2.51
C TRP A 63 -9.02 8.71 -1.62
N HIS A 64 -8.32 8.66 -0.49
CA HIS A 64 -8.07 9.81 0.37
C HIS A 64 -7.06 10.79 -0.26
N GLU A 65 -5.92 10.26 -0.74
CA GLU A 65 -4.80 11.04 -1.27
C GLU A 65 -5.09 11.63 -2.66
N GLU A 66 -5.94 10.98 -3.46
CA GLU A 66 -6.27 11.46 -4.81
C GLU A 66 -7.28 12.61 -4.75
N VAL A 67 -6.74 13.84 -4.77
CA VAL A 67 -7.50 15.09 -4.70
C VAL A 67 -7.64 15.71 -6.09
N SER A 68 -8.89 16.02 -6.47
CA SER A 68 -9.21 16.77 -7.69
C SER A 68 -10.09 17.96 -7.34
N GLY A 69 -9.67 19.17 -7.69
CA GLY A 69 -10.40 20.39 -7.35
C GLY A 69 -10.55 20.63 -5.84
N GLY A 70 -9.57 20.19 -5.04
CA GLY A 70 -9.56 20.34 -3.58
C GLY A 70 -10.42 19.34 -2.81
N VAL A 71 -11.04 18.36 -3.48
CA VAL A 71 -11.86 17.31 -2.86
C VAL A 71 -11.25 15.94 -3.15
N SER A 72 -11.10 15.10 -2.13
CA SER A 72 -10.62 13.73 -2.30
C SER A 72 -11.65 12.87 -3.03
N ARG A 73 -11.20 11.83 -3.74
CA ARG A 73 -12.11 10.86 -4.37
C ARG A 73 -13.03 10.20 -3.35
N LEU A 74 -12.51 9.91 -2.16
CA LEU A 74 -13.27 9.32 -1.06
C LEU A 74 -14.41 10.25 -0.60
N GLU A 75 -14.13 11.54 -0.47
CA GLU A 75 -15.15 12.53 -0.12
C GLU A 75 -16.19 12.66 -1.23
N MET A 76 -15.76 12.75 -2.49
CA MET A 76 -16.69 12.81 -3.62
C MET A 76 -17.61 11.57 -3.67
N MET A 77 -17.07 10.38 -3.37
CA MET A 77 -17.85 9.15 -3.24
C MET A 77 -18.88 9.26 -2.11
N ALA A 78 -18.46 9.73 -0.92
CA ALA A 78 -19.36 9.93 0.23
C ALA A 78 -20.50 10.91 -0.09
N ARG A 79 -20.19 12.06 -0.69
CA ARG A 79 -21.18 13.07 -1.09
C ARG A 79 -22.23 12.50 -2.06
N ARG A 80 -21.79 11.72 -3.06
CA ARG A 80 -22.69 11.01 -3.98
C ARG A 80 -23.54 9.97 -3.27
N LEU A 81 -22.98 9.28 -2.29
CA LEU A 81 -23.71 8.29 -1.49
C LEU A 81 -24.81 8.95 -0.66
N PHE A 82 -24.53 10.10 -0.05
CA PHE A 82 -25.56 10.91 0.64
C PHE A 82 -26.64 11.38 -0.32
N GLY A 83 -26.27 11.79 -1.54
CA GLY A 83 -27.22 12.09 -2.61
C GLY A 83 -28.15 10.93 -2.93
N TYR A 84 -27.59 9.74 -3.18
CA TYR A 84 -28.35 8.52 -3.44
C TYR A 84 -29.32 8.19 -2.28
N VAL A 85 -28.84 8.26 -1.04
CA VAL A 85 -29.67 7.97 0.13
C VAL A 85 -30.77 9.01 0.29
N ASN A 86 -30.45 10.30 0.19
CA ASN A 86 -31.42 11.37 0.34
C ASN A 86 -32.50 11.31 -0.76
N GLU A 87 -32.11 11.02 -2.00
CA GLU A 87 -33.03 10.80 -3.11
C GLU A 87 -34.01 9.64 -2.81
N GLY A 88 -33.49 8.53 -2.28
CA GLY A 88 -34.30 7.39 -1.84
C GLY A 88 -35.27 7.76 -0.72
N LEU A 89 -34.83 8.53 0.28
CA LEU A 89 -35.66 8.94 1.41
C LEU A 89 -36.75 9.95 1.02
N ILE A 90 -36.47 10.82 0.04
CA ILE A 90 -37.50 11.71 -0.56
C ILE A 90 -38.55 10.87 -1.27
N ARG A 91 -38.12 9.88 -2.07
CA ARG A 91 -39.01 8.97 -2.79
C ARG A 91 -39.92 8.17 -1.85
N GLU A 92 -39.39 7.72 -0.70
CA GLU A 92 -40.16 7.01 0.32
C GLU A 92 -41.02 7.93 1.21
N GLY A 93 -40.93 9.25 1.03
CA GLY A 93 -41.69 10.23 1.82
C GLY A 93 -41.16 10.43 3.25
N VAL A 94 -39.97 9.90 3.57
CA VAL A 94 -39.32 10.09 4.88
C VAL A 94 -38.75 11.51 5.00
N VAL A 95 -38.20 12.03 3.91
CA VAL A 95 -37.69 13.42 3.83
C VAL A 95 -38.76 14.29 3.17
N PRO A 96 -39.36 15.26 3.90
CA PRO A 96 -40.33 16.17 3.32
C PRO A 96 -39.64 17.11 2.33
N CYS A 97 -40.09 17.10 1.07
CA CYS A 97 -39.49 17.91 0.02
C CYS A 97 -40.56 18.59 -0.84
N ALA A 98 -40.49 19.92 -0.94
CA ALA A 98 -41.29 20.67 -1.91
C ALA A 98 -40.65 20.54 -3.30
N GLY A 99 -41.40 20.04 -4.28
CA GLY A 99 -40.86 19.80 -5.63
C GLY A 99 -39.92 18.59 -5.69
N ALA A 100 -40.38 17.44 -5.17
CA ALA A 100 -39.60 16.21 -5.04
C ALA A 100 -38.85 15.79 -6.33
N GLU A 101 -39.48 15.88 -7.50
CA GLU A 101 -38.84 15.50 -8.78
C GLU A 101 -37.58 16.33 -9.09
N ALA A 102 -37.68 17.66 -9.01
CA ALA A 102 -36.55 18.56 -9.26
C ALA A 102 -35.44 18.39 -8.21
N ALA A 103 -35.82 18.11 -6.95
CA ALA A 103 -34.85 17.83 -5.90
C ALA A 103 -34.11 16.50 -6.14
N MET A 104 -34.83 15.44 -6.54
CA MET A 104 -34.23 14.15 -6.87
C MET A 104 -33.30 14.24 -8.08
N GLU A 105 -33.67 14.99 -9.12
CA GLU A 105 -32.81 15.24 -10.29
C GLU A 105 -31.52 15.96 -9.88
N MET A 106 -31.65 17.03 -9.09
CA MET A 106 -30.50 17.77 -8.55
C MET A 106 -29.57 16.89 -7.69
N LEU A 107 -30.12 15.99 -6.87
CA LEU A 107 -29.32 15.05 -6.07
C LEU A 107 -28.57 14.04 -6.94
N ARG A 108 -29.13 13.57 -8.06
CA ARG A 108 -28.45 12.65 -8.98
C ARG A 108 -27.26 13.30 -9.68
N GLU A 109 -27.42 14.54 -10.12
CA GLU A 109 -26.42 15.23 -10.94
C GLU A 109 -25.38 15.98 -10.11
N ARG A 110 -25.80 16.60 -9.00
CA ARG A 110 -25.01 17.61 -8.28
C ARG A 110 -24.80 17.29 -6.80
N ALA A 111 -24.97 16.03 -6.37
CA ALA A 111 -24.69 15.62 -4.98
C ALA A 111 -23.33 16.09 -4.46
N GLY A 112 -22.28 16.08 -5.31
CA GLY A 112 -20.94 16.54 -4.95
C GLY A 112 -20.86 18.02 -4.55
N GLU A 113 -21.75 18.86 -5.06
CA GLU A 113 -21.84 20.30 -4.77
C GLU A 113 -22.81 20.59 -3.63
N VAL A 114 -23.80 19.72 -3.43
CA VAL A 114 -24.89 19.89 -2.47
C VAL A 114 -24.45 19.49 -1.06
N PHE A 115 -23.70 18.40 -0.94
CA PHE A 115 -23.22 17.85 0.33
C PHE A 115 -21.82 18.35 0.68
N VAL A 116 -21.65 19.66 0.76
CA VAL A 116 -20.43 20.30 1.29
C VAL A 116 -20.63 20.60 2.77
N PHE A 117 -19.76 20.06 3.63
CA PHE A 117 -19.84 20.20 5.08
C PHE A 117 -18.74 21.16 5.61
N GLY A 118 -18.93 21.70 6.81
CA GLY A 118 -18.01 22.66 7.42
C GLY A 118 -18.32 24.13 7.11
N GLU A 119 -17.28 24.98 7.11
CA GLU A 119 -17.42 26.41 6.82
C GLU A 119 -17.89 26.63 5.38
N GLY A 120 -19.08 27.22 5.21
CA GLY A 120 -19.71 27.42 3.90
C GLY A 120 -20.74 26.35 3.50
N ALA A 121 -21.14 25.46 4.42
CA ALA A 121 -22.16 24.45 4.15
C ALA A 121 -23.49 25.05 3.65
N GLY A 122 -23.95 24.56 2.50
CA GLY A 122 -25.23 24.94 1.90
C GLY A 122 -26.43 24.55 2.78
N PRO A 123 -27.64 25.07 2.49
CA PRO A 123 -28.84 24.77 3.28
C PRO A 123 -29.15 23.27 3.37
N VAL A 124 -28.95 22.52 2.28
CA VAL A 124 -29.21 21.08 2.23
C VAL A 124 -28.21 20.30 3.09
N ALA A 125 -26.91 20.59 3.00
CA ALA A 125 -25.89 19.95 3.82
C ALA A 125 -26.11 20.22 5.32
N ARG A 126 -26.43 21.46 5.71
CA ARG A 126 -26.74 21.80 7.12
C ARG A 126 -27.98 21.10 7.63
N TRP A 127 -29.03 21.00 6.82
CA TRP A 127 -30.23 20.25 7.18
C TRP A 127 -29.93 18.76 7.32
N TRP A 128 -29.19 18.18 6.37
CA TRP A 128 -28.78 16.79 6.40
C TRP A 128 -27.98 16.48 7.67
N GLU A 129 -26.97 17.30 7.97
CA GLU A 129 -26.15 17.19 9.17
C GLU A 129 -26.98 17.25 10.47
N GLY A 130 -27.86 18.24 10.60
CA GLY A 130 -28.71 18.38 11.78
C GLY A 130 -29.75 17.25 11.96
N ASN A 131 -30.05 16.49 10.90
CA ASN A 131 -31.00 15.38 10.94
C ASN A 131 -30.34 14.00 10.76
N PHE A 132 -29.02 13.94 10.61
CA PHE A 132 -28.30 12.76 10.14
C PHE A 132 -28.58 11.51 10.96
N GLU A 133 -28.54 11.59 12.30
CA GLU A 133 -28.79 10.42 13.16
C GLU A 133 -30.22 9.88 13.03
N ARG A 134 -31.21 10.72 12.69
CA ARG A 134 -32.58 10.27 12.42
C ARG A 134 -32.70 9.61 11.04
N LEU A 135 -31.92 10.07 10.07
CA LEU A 135 -31.92 9.60 8.69
C LEU A 135 -31.03 8.36 8.49
N VAL A 136 -30.07 8.11 9.37
CA VAL A 136 -29.11 7.00 9.26
C VAL A 136 -29.81 5.65 9.22
N VAL A 137 -30.82 5.42 10.05
CA VAL A 137 -31.52 4.12 10.11
C VAL A 137 -32.29 3.84 8.81
N PRO A 138 -33.23 4.70 8.36
CA PRO A 138 -33.93 4.47 7.10
C PRO A 138 -32.98 4.53 5.89
N GLY A 139 -31.96 5.40 5.93
CA GLY A 139 -30.96 5.50 4.88
C GLY A 139 -30.08 4.26 4.75
N ALA A 140 -29.69 3.66 5.88
CA ALA A 140 -28.92 2.41 5.90
C ALA A 140 -29.72 1.25 5.33
N ARG A 141 -31.04 1.19 5.57
CA ARG A 141 -31.92 0.18 4.98
C ARG A 141 -31.98 0.28 3.46
N LEU A 142 -32.19 1.49 2.93
CA LEU A 142 -32.17 1.77 1.49
C LEU A 142 -30.83 1.35 0.87
N LEU A 143 -29.74 1.72 1.53
CA LEU A 143 -28.40 1.47 1.04
C LEU A 143 -28.01 -0.01 1.11
N ALA A 144 -28.39 -0.71 2.18
CA ALA A 144 -28.21 -2.14 2.35
C ALA A 144 -28.87 -2.95 1.22
N MET A 145 -30.11 -2.59 0.86
CA MET A 145 -30.83 -3.22 -0.25
C MET A 145 -30.13 -2.93 -1.61
N GLY A 146 -29.72 -1.69 -1.85
CA GLY A 146 -29.09 -1.29 -3.11
C GLY A 146 -27.68 -1.85 -3.31
N ALA A 147 -26.90 -1.97 -2.23
CA ALA A 147 -25.52 -2.43 -2.27
C ALA A 147 -25.35 -3.94 -1.98
N GLY A 148 -26.38 -4.61 -1.46
CA GLY A 148 -26.29 -5.99 -1.00
C GLY A 148 -25.35 -6.14 0.20
N VAL A 149 -25.43 -5.23 1.17
CA VAL A 149 -24.67 -5.26 2.44
C VAL A 149 -25.65 -5.33 3.62
N GLY A 150 -25.18 -5.65 4.82
CA GLY A 150 -26.03 -5.63 6.02
C GLY A 150 -26.42 -4.21 6.43
N GLU A 151 -27.63 -4.02 6.97
CA GLU A 151 -28.11 -2.69 7.42
C GLU A 151 -27.19 -2.05 8.47
N ALA A 152 -26.70 -2.85 9.43
CA ALA A 152 -25.80 -2.35 10.46
C ALA A 152 -24.44 -1.90 9.86
N ALA A 153 -23.94 -2.62 8.85
CA ALA A 153 -22.73 -2.25 8.12
C ALA A 153 -22.94 -0.96 7.30
N ALA A 154 -24.07 -0.83 6.61
CA ALA A 154 -24.43 0.39 5.89
C ALA A 154 -24.53 1.59 6.84
N ALA A 155 -25.18 1.44 7.99
CA ALA A 155 -25.28 2.49 9.01
C ALA A 155 -23.90 2.89 9.57
N HIS A 156 -23.03 1.91 9.82
CA HIS A 156 -21.66 2.14 10.26
C HIS A 156 -20.88 2.95 9.21
N TRP A 157 -20.89 2.52 7.94
CA TRP A 157 -20.20 3.23 6.88
C TRP A 157 -20.75 4.64 6.62
N LEU A 158 -22.07 4.84 6.71
CA LEU A 158 -22.64 6.18 6.63
C LEU A 158 -22.06 7.10 7.70
N ARG A 159 -21.93 6.63 8.95
CA ARG A 159 -21.31 7.42 10.03
C ARG A 159 -19.83 7.68 9.80
N VAL A 160 -19.07 6.66 9.39
CA VAL A 160 -17.64 6.80 9.05
C VAL A 160 -17.45 7.87 7.97
N LEU A 161 -18.23 7.81 6.90
CA LEU A 161 -18.14 8.75 5.78
C LEU A 161 -18.62 10.15 6.17
N MET A 162 -19.65 10.26 7.02
CA MET A 162 -20.12 11.56 7.53
C MET A 162 -19.04 12.24 8.37
N GLY A 163 -18.47 11.52 9.35
CA GLY A 163 -17.36 12.03 10.16
C GLY A 163 -16.15 12.40 9.30
N TYR A 164 -15.81 11.59 8.29
CA TYR A 164 -14.75 11.91 7.34
C TYR A 164 -15.04 13.18 6.53
N CYS A 165 -16.29 13.46 6.15
CA CYS A 165 -16.63 14.69 5.43
C CYS A 165 -16.63 15.92 6.33
N GLN A 166 -17.06 15.79 7.59
CA GLN A 166 -17.07 16.89 8.57
C GLN A 166 -15.65 17.28 9.00
N GLY A 167 -14.74 16.31 9.12
CA GLY A 167 -13.35 16.55 9.52
C GLY A 167 -12.46 17.22 8.46
N ALA A 168 -13.02 17.76 7.37
CA ALA A 168 -12.25 18.45 6.34
C ALA A 168 -11.51 19.69 6.89
N GLY A 169 -12.09 20.37 7.89
CA GLY A 169 -11.48 21.55 8.54
C GLY A 169 -10.39 21.25 9.57
N ASP A 170 -10.27 19.99 10.02
CA ASP A 170 -9.36 19.60 11.11
C ASP A 170 -7.94 19.27 10.63
N GLY A 171 -7.70 19.35 9.31
CA GLY A 171 -6.45 18.97 8.66
C GLY A 171 -6.43 17.52 8.15
N GLU A 172 -5.75 17.28 7.03
CA GLU A 172 -5.79 15.99 6.30
C GLU A 172 -5.36 14.80 7.15
N MET A 173 -4.30 14.96 7.96
CA MET A 173 -3.80 13.90 8.82
C MET A 173 -4.82 13.51 9.91
N VAL A 174 -5.44 14.49 10.56
CA VAL A 174 -6.45 14.26 11.61
C VAL A 174 -7.68 13.58 11.01
N ARG A 175 -8.13 14.11 9.87
CA ARG A 175 -9.24 13.55 9.09
C ARG A 175 -8.99 12.08 8.71
N TRP A 176 -7.79 11.76 8.25
CA TRP A 176 -7.39 10.41 7.88
C TRP A 176 -7.35 9.46 9.08
N GLU A 177 -6.70 9.86 10.18
CA GLU A 177 -6.61 9.05 11.39
C GLU A 177 -7.98 8.81 12.04
N GLY A 178 -8.83 9.83 12.11
CA GLY A 178 -10.20 9.71 12.61
C GLY A 178 -11.01 8.69 11.80
N MET A 179 -10.86 8.69 10.47
CA MET A 179 -11.49 7.67 9.64
C MET A 179 -10.93 6.27 9.89
N ARG A 180 -9.60 6.11 9.97
CA ARG A 180 -8.98 4.80 10.25
C ARG A 180 -9.46 4.23 11.57
N TRP A 181 -9.64 5.08 12.58
CA TRP A 181 -10.23 4.70 13.85
C TRP A 181 -11.70 4.28 13.68
N ALA A 182 -12.51 5.10 13.03
CA ALA A 182 -13.94 4.83 12.85
C ALA A 182 -14.19 3.51 12.07
N VAL A 183 -13.42 3.23 11.01
CA VAL A 183 -13.48 1.95 10.27
C VAL A 183 -13.17 0.76 11.19
N ARG A 184 -12.28 0.99 12.17
CA ARG A 184 -11.88 0.04 13.21
C ARG A 184 -12.86 -0.06 14.39
N GLU A 185 -14.02 0.58 14.35
CA GLU A 185 -15.06 0.36 15.35
C GLU A 185 -15.93 -0.87 14.99
N PRO A 186 -16.47 -1.59 15.98
CA PRO A 186 -17.36 -2.72 15.75
C PRO A 186 -18.72 -2.26 15.21
N VAL A 187 -19.32 -3.08 14.34
CA VAL A 187 -20.68 -2.82 13.83
C VAL A 187 -21.71 -3.08 14.93
N GLY A 188 -22.57 -2.11 15.23
CA GLY A 188 -23.75 -2.31 16.09
C GLY A 188 -23.54 -2.06 17.60
N GLY A 189 -22.37 -1.58 18.04
CA GLY A 189 -22.11 -1.23 19.43
C GLY A 189 -22.26 0.27 19.70
N GLY A 190 -23.40 0.70 20.21
CA GLY A 190 -23.47 1.94 20.97
C GLY A 190 -22.71 1.75 22.28
N GLY A 191 -21.75 2.63 22.57
CA GLY A 191 -21.07 2.81 23.85
C GLY A 191 -20.82 1.56 24.72
N GLY A 192 -19.57 1.09 24.76
CA GLY A 192 -19.06 0.44 25.98
C GLY A 192 -18.90 -1.08 26.00
N GLN A 193 -18.75 -1.76 24.86
CA GLN A 193 -18.15 -3.10 24.85
C GLN A 193 -16.79 -3.10 24.17
N MET A 194 -15.76 -2.96 25.01
CA MET A 194 -14.36 -3.27 24.72
C MET A 194 -14.23 -4.77 24.43
N VAL A 195 -14.37 -5.17 23.17
CA VAL A 195 -13.74 -6.39 22.66
C VAL A 195 -12.38 -5.99 22.12
N GLU A 196 -11.34 -6.70 22.54
CA GLU A 196 -9.93 -6.44 22.27
C GLU A 196 -9.68 -5.95 20.83
N MET A 197 -9.09 -4.76 20.69
CA MET A 197 -8.57 -4.25 19.41
C MET A 197 -7.32 -5.02 18.91
N ALA A 198 -6.99 -6.14 19.54
CA ALA A 198 -5.95 -7.06 19.09
C ALA A 198 -6.50 -7.92 17.95
N GLY A 199 -5.88 -7.85 16.77
CA GLY A 199 -6.11 -8.84 15.71
C GLY A 199 -7.37 -8.66 14.86
N ARG A 200 -7.59 -7.47 14.30
CA ARG A 200 -8.44 -7.35 13.10
C ARG A 200 -7.69 -7.92 11.88
N GLY A 201 -7.73 -9.25 11.76
CA GLY A 201 -7.06 -10.01 10.71
C GLY A 201 -7.70 -9.90 9.32
N GLY A 202 -7.25 -10.74 8.39
CA GLY A 202 -7.68 -10.70 6.99
C GLY A 202 -9.19 -10.81 6.77
N ALA A 203 -9.90 -11.62 7.54
CA ALA A 203 -11.36 -11.79 7.41
C ALA A 203 -12.13 -10.48 7.68
N TRP A 204 -11.75 -9.74 8.71
CA TRP A 204 -12.34 -8.43 9.02
C TRP A 204 -12.08 -7.42 7.89
N ALA A 205 -10.83 -7.35 7.44
CA ALA A 205 -10.45 -6.39 6.41
C ALA A 205 -11.15 -6.69 5.09
N ARG A 206 -11.28 -7.97 4.76
CA ARG A 206 -12.08 -8.47 3.63
C ARG A 206 -13.52 -8.00 3.71
N GLU A 207 -14.19 -8.20 4.85
CA GLU A 207 -15.57 -7.73 5.04
C GLU A 207 -15.69 -6.22 4.85
N ARG A 208 -14.83 -5.44 5.52
CA ARG A 208 -14.84 -3.97 5.41
C ARG A 208 -14.58 -3.47 3.99
N LEU A 209 -13.62 -4.04 3.30
CA LEU A 209 -13.31 -3.65 1.93
C LEU A 209 -14.48 -3.97 0.99
N VAL A 210 -15.08 -5.16 1.12
CA VAL A 210 -16.22 -5.57 0.29
C VAL A 210 -17.43 -4.68 0.54
N GLU A 211 -17.73 -4.37 1.81
CA GLU A 211 -18.78 -3.42 2.16
C GLU A 211 -18.53 -2.06 1.50
N LEU A 212 -17.35 -1.46 1.72
CA LEU A 212 -16.98 -0.18 1.13
C LEU A 212 -17.12 -0.19 -0.40
N CYS A 213 -16.60 -1.22 -1.07
CA CYS A 213 -16.62 -1.31 -2.53
C CYS A 213 -18.04 -1.50 -3.06
N ARG A 214 -18.90 -2.24 -2.36
CA ARG A 214 -20.32 -2.40 -2.73
C ARG A 214 -21.09 -1.09 -2.55
N LEU A 215 -20.83 -0.35 -1.48
CA LEU A 215 -21.42 0.97 -1.25
C LEU A 215 -20.97 1.97 -2.32
N ALA A 216 -19.67 2.02 -2.60
CA ALA A 216 -19.09 2.81 -3.68
C ALA A 216 -19.71 2.46 -5.05
N ALA A 217 -19.86 1.16 -5.31
CA ALA A 217 -20.48 0.61 -6.51
C ALA A 217 -21.93 1.06 -6.74
N VAL A 218 -22.67 1.49 -5.72
CA VAL A 218 -24.02 2.05 -5.91
C VAL A 218 -23.94 3.33 -6.75
N VAL A 219 -22.98 4.19 -6.47
CA VAL A 219 -22.87 5.51 -7.10
C VAL A 219 -22.01 5.51 -8.37
N ARG A 220 -20.92 4.72 -8.38
CA ARG A 220 -20.01 4.59 -9.53
C ARG A 220 -19.35 3.21 -9.54
N PRO A 221 -19.08 2.60 -10.71
CA PRO A 221 -18.31 1.36 -10.80
C PRO A 221 -16.91 1.51 -10.18
N VAL A 222 -16.41 0.43 -9.57
CA VAL A 222 -15.08 0.39 -8.96
C VAL A 222 -14.10 -0.27 -9.92
N VAL A 223 -12.93 0.33 -10.12
CA VAL A 223 -11.88 -0.22 -10.99
C VAL A 223 -10.62 -0.46 -10.16
N PHE A 224 -10.22 -1.71 -10.01
CA PHE A 224 -8.97 -2.08 -9.35
C PHE A 224 -7.87 -2.18 -10.40
N VAL A 225 -6.77 -1.45 -10.22
CA VAL A 225 -5.61 -1.49 -11.13
C VAL A 225 -4.45 -2.11 -10.37
N CYS A 226 -4.06 -3.31 -10.77
CA CYS A 226 -2.89 -4.00 -10.28
C CYS A 226 -1.75 -3.89 -11.29
N ASP A 227 -0.83 -2.96 -11.04
CA ASP A 227 0.38 -2.74 -11.83
C ASP A 227 1.64 -3.13 -11.04
N ASP A 228 2.80 -3.14 -11.69
CA ASP A 228 4.11 -3.42 -11.07
C ASP A 228 4.23 -4.78 -10.35
N ILE A 229 3.57 -5.81 -10.88
CA ILE A 229 3.62 -7.18 -10.34
C ILE A 229 4.95 -7.91 -10.59
N ASP A 230 5.96 -7.24 -11.16
CA ASP A 230 7.32 -7.75 -11.34
C ASP A 230 7.95 -8.18 -10.00
N ARG A 231 7.47 -7.64 -8.87
CA ARG A 231 7.90 -8.01 -7.51
C ARG A 231 7.59 -9.45 -7.11
N LEU A 232 6.66 -10.10 -7.82
CA LEU A 232 6.24 -11.48 -7.56
C LEU A 232 7.12 -12.51 -8.28
N HIS A 233 8.17 -12.09 -8.97
CA HIS A 233 9.06 -12.98 -9.70
C HIS A 233 9.70 -14.04 -8.80
N GLY A 234 9.52 -15.32 -9.13
CA GLY A 234 10.08 -16.44 -8.38
C GLY A 234 9.41 -16.73 -7.03
N LYS A 235 8.31 -16.05 -6.70
CA LYS A 235 7.61 -16.19 -5.41
C LYS A 235 6.25 -16.86 -5.57
N GLN A 236 6.26 -18.20 -5.63
CA GLN A 236 5.07 -19.00 -5.91
C GLN A 236 3.89 -18.71 -4.97
N GLU A 237 4.11 -18.72 -3.66
CA GLU A 237 3.05 -18.51 -2.66
C GLU A 237 2.41 -17.12 -2.79
N GLU A 238 3.22 -16.09 -3.02
CA GLU A 238 2.72 -14.72 -3.19
C GLU A 238 1.91 -14.56 -4.49
N VAL A 239 2.31 -15.23 -5.58
CA VAL A 239 1.55 -15.25 -6.85
C VAL A 239 0.18 -15.87 -6.66
N VAL A 240 0.10 -17.03 -5.99
CA VAL A 240 -1.16 -17.73 -5.73
C VAL A 240 -2.04 -16.90 -4.80
N ALA A 241 -1.47 -16.31 -3.74
CA ALA A 241 -2.20 -15.44 -2.81
C ALA A 241 -2.78 -14.21 -3.53
N THR A 242 -2.00 -13.53 -4.37
CA THR A 242 -2.48 -12.41 -5.18
C THR A 242 -3.61 -12.84 -6.13
N ALA A 243 -3.45 -13.93 -6.87
CA ALA A 243 -4.48 -14.41 -7.79
C ALA A 243 -5.77 -14.82 -7.07
N ALA A 244 -5.66 -15.50 -5.93
CA ALA A 244 -6.80 -15.88 -5.10
C ALA A 244 -7.55 -14.65 -4.57
N CYS A 245 -6.82 -13.66 -4.05
CA CYS A 245 -7.37 -12.40 -3.56
C CYS A 245 -8.12 -11.63 -4.66
N LEU A 246 -7.49 -11.44 -5.83
CA LEU A 246 -8.12 -10.75 -6.97
C LEU A 246 -9.35 -11.49 -7.51
N SER A 247 -9.28 -12.83 -7.61
CA SER A 247 -10.40 -13.66 -8.02
C SER A 247 -11.57 -13.57 -7.02
N GLU A 248 -11.26 -13.54 -5.73
CA GLU A 248 -12.28 -13.39 -4.71
C GLU A 248 -12.91 -11.98 -4.70
N LEU A 249 -12.11 -10.93 -4.85
CA LEU A 249 -12.58 -9.55 -4.96
C LEU A 249 -13.57 -9.39 -6.14
N ARG A 250 -13.21 -9.94 -7.30
CA ARG A 250 -14.07 -10.03 -8.48
C ARG A 250 -15.41 -10.69 -8.15
N ARG A 251 -15.38 -11.84 -7.46
CA ARG A 251 -16.61 -12.57 -7.07
C ARG A 251 -17.49 -11.77 -6.10
N LEU A 252 -16.88 -11.02 -5.18
CA LEU A 252 -17.59 -10.34 -4.11
C LEU A 252 -18.14 -8.96 -4.51
N VAL A 253 -17.55 -8.29 -5.51
CA VAL A 253 -17.94 -6.94 -5.95
C VAL A 253 -18.41 -6.98 -7.40
N ALA A 254 -19.72 -7.13 -7.62
CA ALA A 254 -20.29 -7.35 -8.96
C ALA A 254 -20.09 -6.19 -9.94
N ARG A 255 -20.25 -4.93 -9.49
CA ARG A 255 -20.07 -3.75 -10.35
C ARG A 255 -18.62 -3.24 -10.27
N SER A 256 -17.66 -4.14 -10.52
CA SER A 256 -16.24 -3.83 -10.54
C SER A 256 -15.50 -4.39 -11.75
N VAL A 257 -14.36 -3.78 -12.09
CA VAL A 257 -13.42 -4.26 -13.09
C VAL A 257 -12.04 -4.33 -12.45
N THR A 258 -11.41 -5.49 -12.48
CA THR A 258 -10.03 -5.69 -12.01
C THR A 258 -9.11 -5.78 -13.21
N VAL A 259 -8.17 -4.85 -13.33
CA VAL A 259 -7.16 -4.82 -14.38
C VAL A 259 -5.84 -5.32 -13.80
N LEU A 260 -5.35 -6.45 -14.30
CA LEU A 260 -4.03 -7.00 -13.98
C LEU A 260 -3.06 -6.65 -15.11
N SER A 261 -2.07 -5.80 -14.83
CA SER A 261 -1.04 -5.38 -15.78
C SER A 261 0.21 -6.24 -15.61
N VAL A 262 0.59 -6.98 -16.66
CA VAL A 262 1.72 -7.92 -16.61
C VAL A 262 2.54 -7.91 -17.90
N ASN A 263 3.82 -8.26 -17.82
CA ASN A 263 4.62 -8.58 -19.01
C ASN A 263 4.39 -10.05 -19.41
N ASP A 264 4.33 -10.34 -20.70
CA ASP A 264 4.05 -11.71 -21.19
C ASP A 264 5.09 -12.72 -20.67
N ASP A 265 6.37 -12.34 -20.61
CA ASP A 265 7.44 -13.18 -20.06
C ASP A 265 7.26 -13.47 -18.57
N LEU A 266 6.83 -12.48 -17.79
CA LEU A 266 6.51 -12.66 -16.37
C LEU A 266 5.28 -13.55 -16.18
N TRP A 267 4.26 -13.37 -17.02
CA TRP A 267 3.06 -14.19 -17.00
C TRP A 267 3.38 -15.67 -17.28
N GLU A 268 4.09 -15.95 -18.38
CA GLU A 268 4.43 -17.31 -18.78
C GLU A 268 5.36 -18.00 -17.77
N ARG A 269 6.30 -17.27 -17.15
CA ARG A 269 7.28 -17.86 -16.23
C ARG A 269 6.81 -18.02 -14.79
N ASN A 270 5.85 -17.21 -14.34
CA ASN A 270 5.38 -17.24 -12.95
C ASN A 270 3.91 -17.64 -12.89
N PHE A 271 3.02 -16.81 -13.43
CA PHE A 271 1.58 -17.01 -13.27
C PHE A 271 1.11 -18.32 -13.91
N ARG A 272 1.50 -18.60 -15.15
CA ARG A 272 1.08 -19.82 -15.85
C ARG A 272 1.65 -21.10 -15.22
N VAL A 273 2.81 -21.03 -14.60
CA VAL A 273 3.46 -22.18 -13.95
C VAL A 273 2.80 -22.49 -12.61
N TYR A 274 2.48 -21.45 -11.84
CA TYR A 274 2.05 -21.60 -10.44
C TYR A 274 0.54 -21.56 -10.24
N LEU A 275 -0.24 -20.98 -11.17
CA LEU A 275 -1.68 -20.86 -11.00
C LEU A 275 -2.40 -22.18 -11.34
N PRO A 276 -3.32 -22.63 -10.47
CA PRO A 276 -4.34 -23.59 -10.85
C PRO A 276 -5.16 -23.07 -12.04
N GLY A 277 -5.50 -23.93 -13.00
CA GLY A 277 -6.22 -23.53 -14.22
C GLY A 277 -7.52 -22.75 -13.95
N ALA A 278 -8.25 -23.11 -12.88
CA ALA A 278 -9.47 -22.38 -12.51
C ALA A 278 -9.24 -20.94 -12.02
N LEU A 279 -8.06 -20.59 -11.51
CA LEU A 279 -7.68 -19.21 -11.18
C LEU A 279 -7.16 -18.48 -12.42
N GLU A 280 -6.40 -19.18 -13.27
CA GLU A 280 -5.95 -18.66 -14.56
C GLU A 280 -7.13 -18.21 -15.43
N ASP A 281 -8.13 -19.07 -15.62
CA ASP A 281 -9.33 -18.77 -16.42
C ASP A 281 -10.09 -17.55 -15.89
N ARG A 282 -10.14 -17.38 -14.56
CA ARG A 282 -10.84 -16.27 -13.93
C ARG A 282 -10.12 -14.93 -14.11
N LEU A 283 -8.81 -14.93 -14.26
CA LEU A 283 -8.00 -13.74 -14.46
C LEU A 283 -7.78 -13.42 -15.96
N THR A 284 -7.83 -14.43 -16.81
CA THR A 284 -7.60 -14.31 -18.26
C THR A 284 -8.88 -14.14 -19.09
N GLY A 285 -10.06 -14.16 -18.45
CA GLY A 285 -11.37 -14.09 -19.12
C GLY A 285 -11.51 -12.96 -20.15
N ARG A 286 -10.78 -11.86 -19.98
CA ARG A 286 -10.55 -10.87 -21.04
C ARG A 286 -9.07 -10.48 -21.10
N ARG A 287 -8.39 -10.79 -22.20
CA ARG A 287 -6.97 -10.43 -22.42
C ARG A 287 -6.84 -9.32 -23.45
N ILE A 288 -6.16 -8.23 -23.07
CA ILE A 288 -5.74 -7.16 -23.97
C ILE A 288 -4.22 -7.20 -24.04
N ARG A 289 -3.66 -7.35 -25.23
CA ARG A 289 -2.21 -7.42 -25.42
C ARG A 289 -1.71 -6.19 -26.17
N LEU A 290 -0.76 -5.46 -25.59
CA LEU A 290 -0.08 -4.36 -26.25
C LEU A 290 1.03 -4.90 -27.15
N GLY A 291 0.87 -4.72 -28.45
CA GLY A 291 1.84 -5.08 -29.48
C GLY A 291 2.96 -4.05 -29.64
N GLY A 292 3.91 -4.38 -30.52
CA GLY A 292 4.91 -3.42 -30.99
C GLY A 292 4.28 -2.31 -31.80
N MET A 293 4.93 -1.15 -31.81
CA MET A 293 4.53 0.00 -32.63
C MET A 293 4.97 -0.20 -34.08
N SER A 294 4.25 0.35 -35.04
CA SER A 294 4.68 0.51 -36.43
C SER A 294 5.46 1.82 -36.63
N GLU A 295 6.19 1.95 -37.75
CA GLU A 295 6.89 3.20 -38.05
C GLU A 295 5.93 4.40 -38.12
N GLY A 296 4.74 4.21 -38.71
CA GLY A 296 3.72 5.26 -38.79
C GLY A 296 3.25 5.72 -37.41
N GLU A 297 2.96 4.78 -36.51
CA GLU A 297 2.57 5.08 -35.13
C GLU A 297 3.70 5.75 -34.33
N ALA A 298 4.97 5.38 -34.59
CA ALA A 298 6.13 6.03 -33.99
C ALA A 298 6.24 7.49 -34.42
N ARG A 299 6.02 7.79 -35.70
CA ARG A 299 5.97 9.17 -36.21
C ARG A 299 4.82 9.95 -35.57
N THR A 300 3.65 9.33 -35.41
CA THR A 300 2.51 9.95 -34.72
C THR A 300 2.80 10.21 -33.24
N LEU A 301 3.44 9.27 -32.54
CA LEU A 301 3.83 9.41 -31.14
C LEU A 301 4.76 10.62 -30.95
N LEU A 302 5.82 10.70 -31.77
CA LEU A 302 6.80 11.79 -31.69
C LEU A 302 6.17 13.13 -32.03
N ARG A 303 5.36 13.20 -33.09
CA ARG A 303 4.59 14.39 -33.45
C ARG A 303 3.73 14.88 -32.28
N ARG A 304 2.89 14.01 -31.71
CA ARG A 304 2.01 14.38 -30.59
C ARG A 304 2.79 14.87 -29.38
N ARG A 305 3.92 14.25 -29.07
CA ARG A 305 4.81 14.68 -27.98
C ARG A 305 5.35 16.10 -28.21
N MET A 306 5.71 16.45 -29.44
CA MET A 306 6.20 17.79 -29.77
C MET A 306 5.07 18.82 -29.80
N GLU A 307 3.90 18.48 -30.35
CA GLU A 307 2.69 19.33 -30.33
C GLU A 307 2.28 19.68 -28.89
N GLN A 308 2.29 18.69 -27.98
CA GLN A 308 2.00 18.90 -26.56
C GLN A 308 2.99 19.84 -25.86
N ASN A 309 4.21 19.97 -26.40
CA ASN A 309 5.23 20.90 -25.90
C ASN A 309 5.24 22.24 -26.65
N GLY A 310 4.24 22.48 -27.52
CA GLY A 310 4.09 23.76 -28.22
C GLY A 310 5.07 23.98 -29.38
N GLU A 311 5.66 22.92 -29.93
CA GLU A 311 6.56 23.03 -31.07
C GLU A 311 5.80 23.32 -32.38
N GLU A 312 6.39 24.13 -33.27
CA GLU A 312 5.78 24.49 -34.55
C GLU A 312 5.83 23.35 -35.57
N GLU A 313 4.80 23.22 -36.42
CA GLU A 313 4.70 22.13 -37.43
C GLU A 313 5.91 22.03 -38.37
N GLY A 314 6.55 23.16 -38.69
CA GLY A 314 7.78 23.18 -39.49
C GLY A 314 8.94 22.49 -38.77
N ARG A 315 9.13 22.82 -37.50
CA ARG A 315 10.18 22.26 -36.64
C ARG A 315 9.94 20.78 -36.33
N ILE A 316 8.68 20.39 -36.13
CA ILE A 316 8.26 18.99 -35.99
C ILE A 316 8.64 18.20 -37.25
N ARG A 317 8.28 18.72 -38.43
CA ARG A 317 8.56 18.03 -39.71
C ARG A 317 10.05 17.85 -39.96
N ASP A 318 10.86 18.84 -39.60
CA ASP A 318 12.31 18.79 -39.78
C ASP A 318 12.97 17.81 -38.81
N PHE A 319 12.54 17.78 -37.55
CA PHE A 319 12.99 16.79 -36.58
C PHE A 319 12.63 15.36 -37.00
N LEU A 320 11.37 15.11 -37.39
CA LEU A 320 10.91 13.78 -37.81
C LEU A 320 11.62 13.24 -39.05
N ARG A 321 12.23 14.10 -39.87
CA ARG A 321 13.09 13.70 -41.00
C ARG A 321 14.48 13.23 -40.56
N GLN A 322 14.97 13.74 -39.44
CA GLN A 322 16.30 13.42 -38.92
C GLN A 322 16.31 12.17 -38.02
N VAL A 323 15.18 11.81 -37.40
CA VAL A 323 15.11 10.58 -36.57
C VAL A 323 15.19 9.34 -37.48
N PRO A 324 16.21 8.47 -37.31
CA PRO A 324 16.43 7.32 -38.18
C PRO A 324 15.49 6.15 -37.83
N LEU A 325 14.18 6.35 -37.97
CA LEU A 325 13.17 5.35 -37.63
C LEU A 325 13.29 4.09 -38.50
N GLY A 326 13.61 4.23 -39.80
CA GLY A 326 13.71 3.08 -40.72
C GLY A 326 14.61 1.95 -40.20
N MET A 327 15.81 2.30 -39.72
CA MET A 327 16.78 1.33 -39.16
C MET A 327 16.24 0.57 -37.94
N MET A 328 15.28 1.17 -37.22
CA MET A 328 14.66 0.58 -36.02
C MET A 328 13.60 -0.47 -36.37
N PHE A 329 12.93 -0.34 -37.53
CA PHE A 329 11.82 -1.20 -37.97
C PHE A 329 12.23 -2.24 -39.03
N GLU A 330 13.46 -2.19 -39.55
CA GLU A 330 13.99 -3.11 -40.59
C GLU A 330 14.06 -4.61 -40.21
N ARG A 331 13.89 -4.97 -38.93
CA ARG A 331 14.09 -6.35 -38.42
C ARG A 331 12.82 -7.09 -37.98
N ASP A 332 11.62 -6.64 -38.35
CA ASP A 332 10.33 -7.18 -37.84
C ASP A 332 10.26 -7.28 -36.31
N ALA A 333 11.13 -6.54 -35.60
CA ALA A 333 11.17 -6.55 -34.16
C ALA A 333 10.02 -5.71 -33.63
N ALA A 334 9.27 -6.24 -32.66
CA ALA A 334 8.30 -5.43 -31.93
C ALA A 334 9.03 -4.26 -31.23
N VAL A 335 8.89 -3.06 -31.79
CA VAL A 335 9.52 -1.85 -31.28
C VAL A 335 8.64 -1.26 -30.19
N SER A 336 9.23 -0.98 -29.02
CA SER A 336 8.49 -0.39 -27.91
C SER A 336 8.44 1.14 -28.03
N PRO A 337 7.33 1.79 -27.64
CA PRO A 337 7.23 3.26 -27.57
C PRO A 337 8.37 3.89 -26.76
N ARG A 338 8.79 3.24 -25.67
CA ARG A 338 9.92 3.72 -24.85
C ARG A 338 11.23 3.74 -25.63
N ALA A 339 11.48 2.75 -26.49
CA ALA A 339 12.70 2.71 -27.31
C ALA A 339 12.68 3.83 -28.36
N VAL A 340 11.52 4.11 -28.98
CA VAL A 340 11.34 5.23 -29.93
C VAL A 340 11.62 6.56 -29.24
N LEU A 341 11.07 6.77 -28.04
CA LEU A 341 11.25 8.01 -27.29
C LEU A 341 12.71 8.21 -26.83
N ARG A 342 13.43 7.13 -26.49
CA ARG A 342 14.86 7.22 -26.16
C ARG A 342 15.70 7.62 -27.36
N LEU A 343 15.48 6.97 -28.51
CA LEU A 343 16.14 7.35 -29.76
C LEU A 343 15.87 8.82 -30.11
N ALA A 344 14.61 9.24 -30.04
CA ALA A 344 14.26 10.62 -30.31
C ALA A 344 14.91 11.60 -29.31
N ALA A 345 15.04 11.24 -28.03
CA ALA A 345 15.75 12.06 -27.05
C ALA A 345 17.24 12.21 -27.39
N GLU A 346 17.91 11.13 -27.77
CA GLU A 346 19.33 11.17 -28.19
C GLU A 346 19.55 12.04 -29.43
N VAL A 347 18.65 11.93 -30.41
CA VAL A 347 18.68 12.79 -31.61
C VAL A 347 18.38 14.24 -31.21
N TRP A 348 17.42 14.48 -30.33
CA TRP A 348 17.04 15.83 -29.89
C TRP A 348 18.20 16.58 -29.22
N GLU A 349 19.00 15.90 -28.40
CA GLU A 349 20.16 16.51 -27.72
C GLU A 349 21.25 17.00 -28.68
N THR A 350 21.38 16.37 -29.85
CA THR A 350 22.40 16.68 -30.86
C THR A 350 21.85 17.44 -32.06
N TRP A 351 20.53 17.63 -32.13
CA TRP A 351 19.85 18.22 -33.26
C TRP A 351 19.86 19.74 -33.24
N VAL A 352 20.27 20.33 -34.37
CA VAL A 352 20.22 21.78 -34.60
C VAL A 352 19.13 22.09 -35.64
N PRO A 353 18.11 22.92 -35.32
CA PRO A 353 17.07 23.30 -36.28
C PRO A 353 17.67 23.97 -37.53
N GLY A 354 17.29 23.52 -38.73
CA GLY A 354 17.74 24.10 -40.00
C GLY A 354 19.14 23.66 -40.48
N GLY A 355 19.82 22.74 -39.79
CA GLY A 355 21.08 22.17 -40.24
C GLY A 355 20.89 21.16 -41.38
N GLU A 356 21.58 21.37 -42.51
CA GLU A 356 21.70 20.37 -43.57
C GLU A 356 22.47 19.14 -43.06
N GLY A 357 21.77 18.01 -42.94
CA GLY A 357 22.31 16.64 -42.91
C GLY A 357 23.67 16.43 -42.25
N GLY A 358 23.76 16.57 -40.92
CA GLY A 358 24.88 16.05 -40.15
C GLY A 358 24.57 14.65 -39.64
N MET A 359 24.95 13.61 -40.38
CA MET A 359 24.89 12.21 -39.95
C MET A 359 25.91 11.99 -38.80
N ALA A 360 25.54 12.41 -37.59
CA ALA A 360 26.35 12.20 -36.40
C ALA A 360 26.21 10.74 -35.95
N ALA A 361 27.34 10.04 -35.90
CA ALA A 361 27.53 8.64 -35.56
C ALA A 361 26.53 8.08 -34.53
N VAL A 362 25.56 7.31 -35.03
CA VAL A 362 24.78 6.38 -34.21
C VAL A 362 25.73 5.27 -33.76
N ARG A 363 26.14 5.28 -32.49
CA ARG A 363 26.85 4.17 -31.87
C ARG A 363 25.94 2.94 -31.90
N GLU A 364 26.52 1.79 -32.22
CA GLU A 364 25.83 0.51 -32.43
C GLU A 364 24.70 0.24 -31.42
N PHE A 365 23.50 -0.02 -31.96
CA PHE A 365 22.34 -0.41 -31.17
C PHE A 365 22.52 -1.82 -30.58
N PRO A 366 22.28 -2.03 -29.28
CA PRO A 366 22.07 -3.37 -28.76
C PRO A 366 20.68 -3.86 -29.19
N VAL A 367 20.60 -4.45 -30.39
CA VAL A 367 19.45 -5.28 -30.78
C VAL A 367 19.56 -6.57 -29.97
N MET A 368 18.90 -6.63 -28.81
CA MET A 368 18.83 -7.86 -28.02
C MET A 368 17.94 -8.88 -28.75
N PRO A 369 18.43 -10.11 -29.01
CA PRO A 369 17.68 -11.12 -29.72
C PRO A 369 16.44 -11.54 -28.93
N VAL A 370 15.33 -11.73 -29.63
CA VAL A 370 14.13 -12.38 -29.10
C VAL A 370 14.46 -13.86 -28.93
N VAL A 371 14.61 -14.32 -27.69
CA VAL A 371 14.69 -15.75 -27.40
C VAL A 371 13.27 -16.32 -27.41
N GLY A 372 12.96 -17.12 -28.44
CA GLY A 372 11.90 -18.12 -28.41
C GLY A 372 10.52 -17.66 -28.87
N ALA A 373 10.35 -17.38 -30.17
CA ALA A 373 9.07 -17.64 -30.81
C ALA A 373 8.91 -19.18 -30.90
N VAL A 374 8.14 -19.77 -29.99
CA VAL A 374 7.65 -21.13 -30.20
C VAL A 374 6.63 -21.03 -31.33
N SER A 375 6.97 -21.61 -32.46
CA SER A 375 6.14 -21.67 -33.65
C SER A 375 4.78 -22.28 -33.30
N ALA A 376 3.72 -21.50 -33.39
CA ALA A 376 2.36 -22.02 -33.43
C ALA A 376 2.25 -22.84 -34.72
N SER A 377 2.16 -24.16 -34.58
CA SER A 377 1.72 -25.04 -35.66
C SER A 377 0.19 -25.08 -35.61
N GLU A 378 -0.44 -24.75 -36.73
CA GLU A 378 -1.87 -24.92 -36.93
C GLU A 378 -2.23 -26.42 -36.83
N PRO A 379 -3.40 -26.77 -36.26
CA PRO A 379 -3.82 -28.15 -36.14
C PRO A 379 -4.34 -28.65 -37.48
N THR A 380 -3.65 -29.63 -38.07
CA THR A 380 -4.22 -30.44 -39.16
C THR A 380 -5.12 -31.52 -38.57
N ASP A 381 -6.37 -31.47 -39.01
CA ASP A 381 -7.42 -32.46 -38.84
C ASP A 381 -7.02 -33.81 -39.47
N SER A 382 -6.90 -34.87 -38.66
CA SER A 382 -7.14 -36.26 -39.06
C SER A 382 -7.06 -37.23 -37.87
N GLY A 383 -8.12 -38.01 -37.66
CA GLY A 383 -7.99 -39.37 -37.09
C GLY A 383 -8.73 -39.65 -35.77
N ARG A 384 -9.93 -40.21 -35.90
CA ARG A 384 -10.70 -40.93 -34.87
C ARG A 384 -10.07 -42.29 -34.54
N ASP A 385 -10.46 -42.81 -33.36
CA ASP A 385 -10.32 -44.19 -32.83
C ASP A 385 -8.88 -44.59 -32.44
N GLU A 386 -8.58 -45.22 -31.30
CA GLU A 386 -9.28 -46.31 -30.62
C GLU A 386 -8.72 -46.53 -29.17
N ALA A 387 -9.55 -47.14 -28.30
CA ALA A 387 -9.23 -47.95 -27.09
C ALA A 387 -8.49 -47.30 -25.89
N VAL A 388 -9.17 -47.01 -24.76
CA VAL A 388 -9.52 -47.94 -23.66
C VAL A 388 -8.35 -48.82 -23.20
N ARG A 389 -7.80 -48.49 -22.02
CA ARG A 389 -7.43 -49.49 -21.01
C ARG A 389 -7.34 -48.88 -19.61
N GLU A 390 -8.25 -49.37 -18.78
CA GLU A 390 -8.23 -49.33 -17.32
C GLU A 390 -6.89 -49.84 -16.78
N SER A 391 -6.45 -49.28 -15.66
CA SER A 391 -5.79 -50.04 -14.59
C SER A 391 -6.00 -49.31 -13.26
N PHE A 392 -6.89 -49.91 -12.46
CA PHE A 392 -7.10 -49.63 -11.05
C PHE A 392 -5.92 -50.14 -10.20
N LEU A 393 -5.73 -49.46 -9.06
CA LEU A 393 -5.21 -49.94 -7.77
C LEU A 393 -3.74 -50.41 -7.70
N ILE A 394 -2.96 -49.75 -6.83
CA ILE A 394 -2.54 -50.28 -5.51
C ILE A 394 -1.95 -49.11 -4.69
N VAL A 395 -2.48 -48.94 -3.48
CA VAL A 395 -1.91 -48.15 -2.38
C VAL A 395 -0.77 -48.96 -1.77
N PRO A 396 0.35 -48.32 -1.36
CA PRO A 396 1.01 -48.74 -0.14
C PRO A 396 0.97 -47.61 0.89
N GLU A 397 0.45 -47.97 2.06
CA GLU A 397 0.60 -47.28 3.33
C GLU A 397 2.05 -47.37 3.82
N ASP A 398 2.42 -46.39 4.65
CA ASP A 398 3.52 -46.36 5.62
C ASP A 398 4.94 -46.77 5.17
N GLU A 399 5.80 -45.77 5.01
CA GLU A 399 7.18 -45.79 5.54
C GLU A 399 7.76 -44.36 5.57
N GLY A 400 8.24 -43.92 6.75
CA GLY A 400 9.37 -42.97 6.81
C GLY A 400 9.13 -41.50 7.19
N VAL A 401 8.44 -41.22 8.30
CA VAL A 401 8.62 -39.95 9.04
C VAL A 401 9.97 -39.98 9.76
N GLU A 402 11.08 -39.79 9.05
CA GLU A 402 12.40 -39.55 9.67
C GLU A 402 13.34 -38.67 8.82
N GLU A 403 13.04 -38.39 7.54
CA GLU A 403 13.98 -37.68 6.66
C GLU A 403 13.84 -36.14 6.69
N VAL A 404 12.77 -35.59 7.25
CA VAL A 404 12.56 -34.12 7.32
C VAL A 404 13.22 -33.49 8.56
N VAL A 405 13.51 -34.26 9.61
CA VAL A 405 14.19 -33.76 10.82
C VAL A 405 15.71 -33.68 10.59
N ALA A 406 16.29 -34.55 9.75
CA ALA A 406 17.72 -34.55 9.43
C ALA A 406 18.16 -33.33 8.58
N SER A 407 17.28 -32.77 7.75
CA SER A 407 17.61 -31.55 6.97
C SER A 407 17.61 -30.26 7.80
N VAL A 408 16.88 -30.22 8.93
CA VAL A 408 16.88 -29.05 9.82
C VAL A 408 18.08 -29.10 10.77
N GLU A 409 18.46 -30.27 11.27
CA GLU A 409 19.69 -30.42 12.08
C GLU A 409 20.97 -30.23 11.24
N GLY A 410 20.95 -30.61 9.96
CA GLY A 410 22.05 -30.35 9.01
C GLY A 410 22.29 -28.85 8.73
N ALA A 411 21.22 -28.05 8.69
CA ALA A 411 21.33 -26.60 8.50
C ALA A 411 21.85 -25.88 9.76
N VAL A 412 21.54 -26.41 10.95
CA VAL A 412 22.06 -25.91 12.24
C VAL A 412 23.51 -26.37 12.47
N ALA A 413 23.89 -27.57 12.02
CA ALA A 413 25.25 -28.09 12.13
C ALA A 413 26.27 -27.37 11.23
N VAL A 414 25.88 -26.93 10.02
CA VAL A 414 26.73 -26.10 9.16
C VAL A 414 26.93 -24.68 9.74
N ALA A 415 26.04 -24.24 10.65
CA ALA A 415 26.23 -23.00 11.38
C ALA A 415 27.13 -23.15 12.63
N ALA A 416 27.30 -24.35 13.20
CA ALA A 416 28.04 -24.54 14.44
C ALA A 416 29.57 -24.71 14.28
N GLY A 417 30.11 -24.72 13.06
CA GLY A 417 31.50 -25.13 12.78
C GLY A 417 32.59 -24.06 12.68
N ASP A 418 32.34 -22.78 12.99
CA ASP A 418 33.38 -21.74 12.88
C ASP A 418 33.26 -20.69 14.00
N GLU A 419 33.80 -21.02 15.17
CA GLU A 419 33.77 -20.16 16.36
C GLU A 419 34.80 -19.01 16.35
N GLY A 420 35.57 -18.81 15.27
CA GLY A 420 36.66 -17.83 15.28
C GLY A 420 36.91 -17.12 13.94
N GLY A 421 36.25 -15.98 13.70
CA GLY A 421 36.78 -14.99 12.74
C GLY A 421 35.81 -14.31 11.77
N GLY A 422 34.49 -14.46 11.91
CA GLY A 422 33.54 -13.72 11.06
C GLY A 422 33.51 -12.21 11.35
N THR A 423 33.55 -11.37 10.30
CA THR A 423 33.31 -9.91 10.36
C THR A 423 32.01 -9.59 11.12
N VAL A 424 31.94 -8.44 11.82
CA VAL A 424 30.75 -7.97 12.57
C VAL A 424 29.45 -8.13 11.77
N GLU A 425 29.48 -7.79 10.47
CA GLU A 425 28.33 -7.92 9.56
C GLU A 425 27.81 -9.35 9.45
N ARG A 426 28.69 -10.35 9.25
CA ARG A 426 28.29 -11.76 9.14
C ARG A 426 27.71 -12.28 10.45
N ARG A 427 28.25 -11.82 11.59
CA ARG A 427 27.70 -12.17 12.91
C ARG A 427 26.31 -11.58 13.10
N TRP A 428 26.09 -10.32 12.70
CA TRP A 428 24.77 -9.69 12.74
C TRP A 428 23.76 -10.40 11.85
N GLN A 429 24.12 -10.68 10.59
CA GLN A 429 23.25 -11.41 9.65
C GLN A 429 22.89 -12.81 10.16
N ARG A 430 23.86 -13.54 10.72
CA ARG A 430 23.62 -14.87 11.29
C ARG A 430 22.64 -14.80 12.47
N ARG A 431 22.85 -13.90 13.43
CA ARG A 431 21.96 -13.78 14.60
C ARG A 431 20.56 -13.34 14.20
N ARG A 432 20.45 -12.38 13.28
CA ARG A 432 19.17 -11.98 12.69
C ARG A 432 18.45 -13.16 12.04
N ALA A 433 19.16 -14.00 11.28
CA ALA A 433 18.57 -15.18 10.65
C ALA A 433 18.11 -16.23 11.67
N VAL A 434 18.88 -16.46 12.74
CA VAL A 434 18.49 -17.37 13.84
C VAL A 434 17.25 -16.85 14.56
N LEU A 435 17.18 -15.55 14.85
CA LEU A 435 16.04 -14.92 15.49
C LEU A 435 14.77 -15.00 14.62
N LEU A 436 14.90 -14.83 13.30
CA LEU A 436 13.79 -14.99 12.36
C LEU A 436 13.33 -16.45 12.21
N ALA A 437 14.25 -17.41 12.27
CA ALA A 437 13.93 -18.84 12.19
C ALA A 437 13.29 -19.39 13.48
N GLY A 438 13.55 -18.76 14.62
CA GLY A 438 13.08 -19.19 15.94
C GLY A 438 11.60 -18.92 16.25
N GLY A 439 10.87 -18.24 15.36
CA GLY A 439 9.45 -17.94 15.49
C GLY A 439 9.15 -16.81 16.48
N GLY A 440 9.02 -15.60 15.96
CA GLY A 440 8.52 -14.42 16.68
C GLY A 440 9.57 -13.69 17.50
N VAL A 441 10.29 -12.75 16.87
CA VAL A 441 11.17 -11.82 17.59
C VAL A 441 10.33 -10.77 18.31
N ARG A 442 10.51 -10.69 19.63
CA ARG A 442 9.86 -9.66 20.47
C ARG A 442 10.71 -8.39 20.49
N ALA A 443 10.06 -7.25 20.67
CA ALA A 443 10.71 -6.01 21.06
C ALA A 443 11.35 -6.21 22.43
N ASP A 444 12.66 -6.40 22.41
CA ASP A 444 13.50 -6.34 23.60
C ASP A 444 13.76 -4.87 23.89
N ASP A 445 12.95 -4.28 24.79
CA ASP A 445 13.06 -2.88 25.19
C ASP A 445 14.47 -2.56 25.70
N ASP A 446 15.16 -3.52 26.33
CA ASP A 446 16.55 -3.37 26.77
C ASP A 446 17.52 -3.32 25.58
N ALA A 447 17.30 -4.14 24.55
CA ALA A 447 18.12 -4.10 23.33
C ALA A 447 17.96 -2.77 22.58
N VAL A 448 16.72 -2.26 22.48
CA VAL A 448 16.42 -0.97 21.86
C VAL A 448 17.09 0.16 22.63
N VAL A 449 16.91 0.21 23.95
CA VAL A 449 17.55 1.21 24.82
C VAL A 449 19.06 1.15 24.70
N GLN A 450 19.65 -0.05 24.68
CA GLN A 450 21.10 -0.21 24.55
C GLN A 450 21.62 0.34 23.22
N VAL A 451 20.96 0.02 22.10
CA VAL A 451 21.30 0.56 20.78
C VAL A 451 21.21 2.09 20.77
N LEU A 452 20.17 2.65 21.38
CA LEU A 452 19.97 4.11 21.44
C LEU A 452 20.99 4.80 22.36
N LYS A 453 21.38 4.15 23.46
CA LYS A 453 22.41 4.62 24.37
C LYS A 453 23.77 4.64 23.71
N THR A 454 24.16 3.56 23.03
CA THR A 454 25.42 3.52 22.27
C THR A 454 25.40 4.57 21.15
N ALA A 455 24.29 4.74 20.45
CA ALA A 455 24.17 5.77 19.41
C ALA A 455 24.39 7.19 19.96
N GLY A 456 23.79 7.54 21.11
CA GLY A 456 24.01 8.84 21.75
C GLY A 456 25.39 9.03 22.40
N GLN A 457 26.25 7.99 22.42
CA GLN A 457 27.66 8.09 22.81
C GLN A 457 28.59 8.21 21.60
N GLN A 458 28.18 7.70 20.43
CA GLN A 458 29.02 7.60 19.24
C GLN A 458 28.67 8.64 18.16
N LEU A 459 27.43 9.12 18.11
CA LEU A 459 26.99 10.13 17.14
C LEU A 459 27.29 11.54 17.65
N ALA A 460 28.00 12.34 16.85
CA ALA A 460 28.38 13.71 17.24
C ALA A 460 27.19 14.69 17.38
N VAL A 461 26.02 14.34 16.84
CA VAL A 461 24.84 15.22 16.77
C VAL A 461 23.87 15.01 17.94
N VAL A 462 24.01 13.91 18.68
CA VAL A 462 23.07 13.48 19.71
C VAL A 462 23.82 13.11 20.99
N THR A 463 23.36 13.57 22.15
CA THR A 463 23.88 13.13 23.44
C THR A 463 22.82 12.33 24.20
N TRP A 464 23.22 11.16 24.72
CA TRP A 464 22.37 10.36 25.61
C TRP A 464 22.53 10.79 27.07
N GLU A 465 21.40 11.03 27.75
CA GLU A 465 21.31 11.25 29.19
C GLU A 465 20.20 10.38 29.79
N GLU A 466 20.30 10.03 31.07
CA GLU A 466 19.24 9.33 31.80
C GLU A 466 18.57 10.31 32.78
N GLY A 467 17.40 10.83 32.38
CA GLY A 467 16.62 11.81 33.12
C GLY A 467 15.74 11.19 34.19
N GLN A 468 15.56 11.88 35.33
CA GLN A 468 14.69 11.42 36.41
C GLN A 468 13.28 11.98 36.24
N LEU A 469 12.25 11.13 36.36
CA LEU A 469 10.86 11.53 36.21
C LEU A 469 10.33 12.13 37.52
N THR A 470 9.90 13.40 37.47
CA THR A 470 9.30 14.06 38.64
C THR A 470 7.95 13.43 38.98
N GLY A 471 7.78 13.02 40.25
CA GLY A 471 6.57 12.31 40.71
C GLY A 471 6.56 10.80 40.48
N GLY A 472 7.62 10.22 39.87
CA GLY A 472 7.71 8.79 39.53
C GLY A 472 8.50 7.93 40.53
N GLY A 473 8.67 8.35 41.79
CA GLY A 473 9.38 7.54 42.80
C GLY A 473 10.86 7.25 42.49
N GLY A 474 11.52 8.09 41.68
CA GLY A 474 12.91 7.90 41.27
C GLY A 474 13.12 7.10 39.97
N ARG A 475 12.03 6.73 39.28
CA ARG A 475 12.07 6.11 37.94
C ARG A 475 12.78 7.01 36.93
N ARG A 476 13.49 6.39 35.98
CA ARG A 476 14.33 7.07 34.99
C ARG A 476 13.83 6.83 33.56
N ALA A 477 14.17 7.74 32.68
CA ALA A 477 13.90 7.63 31.24
C ALA A 477 15.14 8.06 30.46
N GLY A 478 15.30 7.49 29.27
CA GLY A 478 16.35 7.88 28.34
C GLY A 478 16.03 9.21 27.68
N VAL A 479 17.03 10.04 27.44
CA VAL A 479 16.89 11.32 26.75
C VAL A 479 17.96 11.44 25.70
N TRP A 480 17.55 11.66 24.47
CA TRP A 480 18.40 12.19 23.41
C TRP A 480 18.27 13.70 23.35
N ARG A 481 19.37 14.41 23.58
CA ARG A 481 19.46 15.85 23.33
C ARG A 481 20.15 16.11 22.01
N MET A 482 19.56 16.99 21.22
CA MET A 482 20.12 17.46 19.96
C MET A 482 19.82 18.96 19.81
N PRO A 483 20.53 19.71 18.95
CA PRO A 483 20.29 21.14 18.80
C PRO A 483 18.82 21.46 18.49
N GLY A 484 18.11 22.07 19.44
CA GLY A 484 16.71 22.49 19.30
C GLY A 484 15.65 21.42 19.57
N ALA A 485 16.03 20.21 20.02
CA ALA A 485 15.07 19.17 20.38
C ALA A 485 15.55 18.21 21.49
N GLU A 486 14.58 17.67 22.21
CA GLU A 486 14.76 16.60 23.21
C GLU A 486 13.80 15.45 22.90
N ILE A 487 14.32 14.23 22.78
CA ILE A 487 13.52 13.02 22.57
C ILE A 487 13.65 12.13 23.80
N TRP A 488 12.53 11.92 24.47
CA TRP A 488 12.39 11.06 25.63
C TRP A 488 12.03 9.64 25.19
N LEU A 489 12.62 8.66 25.87
CA LEU A 489 12.53 7.24 25.55
C LEU A 489 12.17 6.47 26.82
N GLY A 490 11.16 5.62 26.73
CA GLY A 490 10.82 4.72 27.82
C GLY A 490 11.86 3.63 28.01
N MET A 491 12.08 3.23 29.25
CA MET A 491 13.02 2.17 29.65
C MET A 491 12.33 0.99 30.35
N GLU A 492 11.00 1.01 30.45
CA GLU A 492 10.22 -0.01 31.13
C GLU A 492 9.25 -0.69 30.15
N PRO A 493 8.88 -1.96 30.37
CA PRO A 493 7.94 -2.67 29.53
C PRO A 493 6.60 -1.93 29.36
N HIS A 494 5.98 -2.05 28.19
CA HIS A 494 4.69 -1.41 27.90
C HIS A 494 3.55 -1.74 28.87
N GLY A 495 3.68 -2.86 29.61
CA GLY A 495 2.74 -3.28 30.64
C GLY A 495 2.77 -2.46 31.93
N ASP A 496 3.84 -1.71 32.23
CA ASP A 496 3.89 -0.82 33.40
C ASP A 496 3.15 0.48 33.09
N SER A 497 1.82 0.44 33.17
CA SER A 497 0.98 1.61 32.91
C SER A 497 1.33 2.79 33.81
N GLY A 498 1.77 2.55 35.05
CA GLY A 498 2.16 3.62 35.97
C GLY A 498 3.41 4.38 35.52
N TYR A 499 4.39 3.67 34.97
CA TYR A 499 5.59 4.27 34.38
C TYR A 499 5.21 5.14 33.18
N TRP A 500 4.47 4.57 32.24
CA TRP A 500 4.16 5.23 30.98
C TRP A 500 3.20 6.42 31.16
N GLN A 501 2.22 6.34 32.07
CA GLN A 501 1.41 7.50 32.46
C GLN A 501 2.27 8.63 33.03
N THR A 502 3.24 8.29 33.90
CA THR A 502 4.15 9.28 34.49
C THR A 502 5.04 9.91 33.42
N LEU A 503 5.58 9.11 32.51
CA LEU A 503 6.44 9.57 31.43
C LEU A 503 5.69 10.46 30.43
N VAL A 504 4.51 10.06 29.98
CA VAL A 504 3.68 10.89 29.08
C VAL A 504 3.35 12.23 29.73
N ARG A 505 2.88 12.23 30.98
CA ARG A 505 2.57 13.47 31.70
C ARG A 505 3.80 14.37 31.84
N PHE A 506 4.93 13.79 32.22
CA PHE A 506 6.19 14.50 32.35
C PHE A 506 6.62 15.17 31.03
N VAL A 507 6.57 14.43 29.92
CA VAL A 507 6.94 14.97 28.60
C VAL A 507 5.97 16.08 28.17
N HIS A 508 4.68 15.91 28.44
CA HIS A 508 3.67 16.93 28.17
C HIS A 508 3.96 18.24 28.92
N GLU A 509 4.20 18.15 30.24
CA GLU A 509 4.54 19.32 31.08
C GLU A 509 5.85 19.96 30.64
N ARG A 510 6.87 19.14 30.32
CA ARG A 510 8.17 19.62 29.88
C ARG A 510 8.08 20.37 28.55
N ARG A 511 7.30 19.86 27.59
CA ARG A 511 7.04 20.56 26.32
C ARG A 511 6.48 21.96 26.52
N LEU A 512 5.60 22.15 27.52
CA LEU A 512 5.02 23.46 27.82
C LEU A 512 6.03 24.40 28.50
N ALA A 513 7.07 23.86 29.14
CA ALA A 513 8.05 24.61 29.92
C ALA A 513 9.29 25.06 29.12
N VAL A 514 9.67 24.36 28.05
CA VAL A 514 10.84 24.67 27.23
C VAL A 514 10.47 25.12 25.81
N ARG A 515 11.34 25.96 25.21
CA ARG A 515 11.19 26.44 23.82
C ARG A 515 11.64 25.42 22.77
N GLU A 516 12.32 24.37 23.19
CA GLU A 516 12.83 23.30 22.33
C GLU A 516 11.72 22.30 22.00
N THR A 517 11.89 21.55 20.91
CA THR A 517 10.92 20.52 20.52
C THR A 517 11.09 19.31 21.43
N VAL A 518 10.13 19.06 22.33
CA VAL A 518 10.18 17.90 23.23
C VAL A 518 9.21 16.82 22.74
N ARG A 519 9.69 15.59 22.60
CA ARG A 519 8.88 14.43 22.21
C ARG A 519 9.15 13.20 23.06
N LEU A 520 8.25 12.24 22.98
CA LEU A 520 8.31 10.91 23.54
C LEU A 520 8.26 9.93 22.38
N ALA A 521 9.32 9.15 22.17
CA ALA A 521 9.36 8.10 21.17
C ALA A 521 9.14 6.73 21.83
N VAL A 522 8.27 5.93 21.22
CA VAL A 522 7.86 4.61 21.70
C VAL A 522 7.92 3.65 20.53
N PHE A 523 8.53 2.48 20.73
CA PHE A 523 8.61 1.44 19.71
C PHE A 523 7.56 0.38 19.99
N SER A 524 6.83 -0.04 18.97
CA SER A 524 5.79 -1.05 19.08
C SER A 524 6.06 -2.19 18.12
N GLU A 525 5.73 -3.41 18.53
CA GLU A 525 5.66 -4.53 17.60
C GLU A 525 4.38 -4.41 16.76
N ALA A 526 4.44 -4.76 15.47
CA ALA A 526 3.23 -4.80 14.63
C ALA A 526 2.16 -5.76 15.16
N ALA A 527 2.57 -6.90 15.73
CA ALA A 527 1.69 -7.90 16.31
C ALA A 527 1.14 -7.50 17.69
N ARG A 528 1.78 -6.55 18.39
CA ARG A 528 1.44 -6.16 19.75
C ARG A 528 1.49 -4.64 19.90
N PRO A 529 0.39 -3.94 19.56
CA PRO A 529 0.34 -2.50 19.65
C PRO A 529 0.47 -2.03 21.10
N VAL A 530 1.17 -0.90 21.26
CA VAL A 530 1.28 -0.18 22.52
C VAL A 530 -0.11 0.14 23.11
N PRO A 531 -0.37 -0.16 24.40
CA PRO A 531 -1.66 0.08 25.04
C PRO A 531 -1.83 1.57 25.41
N LEU A 532 -1.90 2.46 24.42
CA LEU A 532 -1.96 3.92 24.63
C LEU A 532 -3.10 4.37 25.56
N HIS A 533 -4.23 3.66 25.54
CA HIS A 533 -5.37 3.91 26.41
C HIS A 533 -5.08 3.65 27.90
N ALA A 534 -4.06 2.84 28.20
CA ALA A 534 -3.58 2.63 29.56
C ALA A 534 -2.65 3.76 30.01
N TRP A 535 -2.16 4.61 29.10
CA TRP A 535 -1.16 5.65 29.37
C TRP A 535 -1.72 7.06 29.28
N VAL A 536 -2.67 7.27 28.37
CA VAL A 536 -3.27 8.55 28.02
C VAL A 536 -4.78 8.37 27.98
N ARG A 537 -5.54 9.39 28.40
CA ARG A 537 -7.01 9.33 28.31
C ARG A 537 -7.45 9.23 26.85
N PRO A 538 -8.50 8.46 26.51
CA PRO A 538 -8.88 8.21 25.12
C PRO A 538 -9.09 9.46 24.26
N ASP A 539 -9.65 10.51 24.85
CA ASP A 539 -9.88 11.83 24.24
C ASP A 539 -8.59 12.65 24.03
N GLU A 540 -7.53 12.34 24.78
CA GLU A 540 -6.25 13.04 24.73
C GLU A 540 -5.21 12.31 23.85
N ILE A 541 -5.44 11.04 23.48
CA ILE A 541 -4.49 10.24 22.68
C ILE A 541 -4.16 10.93 21.35
N ILE A 542 -5.15 11.48 20.65
CA ILE A 542 -4.96 12.15 19.36
C ILE A 542 -4.11 13.41 19.54
N GLY A 543 -4.42 14.21 20.57
CA GLY A 543 -3.62 15.38 20.93
C GLY A 543 -2.19 15.02 21.31
N ALA A 544 -1.99 13.95 22.08
CA ALA A 544 -0.66 13.47 22.44
C ALA A 544 0.14 13.05 21.20
N ARG A 545 -0.44 12.21 20.33
CA ARG A 545 0.25 11.68 19.13
C ARG A 545 0.59 12.74 18.08
N THR A 546 -0.16 13.83 18.04
CA THR A 546 0.09 14.94 17.11
C THR A 546 1.11 15.93 17.65
N GLN A 547 1.21 16.06 18.97
CA GLN A 547 1.98 17.14 19.58
C GLN A 547 3.33 16.70 20.14
N PHE A 548 3.44 15.48 20.66
CA PHE A 548 4.67 15.05 21.34
C PHE A 548 4.87 13.52 21.45
N LEU A 549 3.91 12.66 21.11
CA LEU A 549 4.00 11.21 21.29
C LEU A 549 4.16 10.46 19.96
N ASP A 550 5.39 10.07 19.65
CA ASP A 550 5.75 9.33 18.45
C ASP A 550 5.72 7.81 18.75
N VAL A 551 4.85 7.07 18.06
CA VAL A 551 4.75 5.61 18.19
C VAL A 551 5.19 4.96 16.88
N HIS A 552 6.36 4.35 16.90
CA HIS A 552 6.99 3.71 15.74
C HIS A 552 6.68 2.22 15.76
N THR A 553 5.94 1.73 14.76
CA THR A 553 5.68 0.29 14.61
C THR A 553 6.81 -0.36 13.83
N LEU A 554 7.41 -1.40 14.40
CA LEU A 554 8.52 -2.15 13.82
C LEU A 554 8.04 -3.51 13.30
N ASP A 555 8.51 -3.88 12.11
CA ASP A 555 8.29 -5.21 11.54
C ASP A 555 9.22 -6.26 12.18
N GLU A 556 8.92 -7.54 11.96
CA GLU A 556 9.69 -8.66 12.55
C GLU A 556 11.16 -8.66 12.10
N GLY A 557 11.44 -8.21 10.87
CA GLY A 557 12.79 -8.10 10.34
C GLY A 557 13.61 -6.97 10.98
N GLN A 558 12.96 -5.86 11.33
CA GLN A 558 13.52 -4.71 12.05
C GLN A 558 13.76 -5.05 13.51
N LEU A 559 12.81 -5.74 14.16
CA LEU A 559 12.96 -6.24 15.54
C LEU A 559 14.10 -7.24 15.65
N ALA A 560 14.19 -8.21 14.73
CA ALA A 560 15.32 -9.14 14.63
C ALA A 560 16.65 -8.41 14.43
N GLY A 561 16.65 -7.36 13.61
CA GLY A 561 17.84 -6.53 13.38
C GLY A 561 18.30 -5.78 14.63
N LEU A 562 17.37 -5.21 15.39
CA LEU A 562 17.65 -4.47 16.64
C LEU A 562 18.09 -5.39 17.76
N ALA A 563 17.41 -6.54 17.94
CA ALA A 563 17.80 -7.54 18.92
C ALA A 563 19.22 -8.06 18.65
N ALA A 564 19.51 -8.43 17.40
CA ALA A 564 20.85 -8.87 17.00
C ALA A 564 21.91 -7.77 17.20
N ALA A 565 21.58 -6.51 16.90
CA ALA A 565 22.47 -5.37 17.14
C ALA A 565 22.75 -5.16 18.64
N GLY A 566 21.71 -5.17 19.47
CA GLY A 566 21.82 -4.98 20.92
C GLY A 566 22.63 -6.09 21.59
N GLU A 567 22.52 -7.34 21.15
CA GLU A 567 23.36 -8.42 21.67
C GLU A 567 24.83 -8.29 21.28
N LEU A 568 25.13 -7.90 20.03
CA LEU A 568 26.51 -7.69 19.58
C LEU A 568 27.17 -6.52 20.30
N LEU A 569 26.42 -5.44 20.56
CA LEU A 569 26.90 -4.33 21.37
C LEU A 569 27.18 -4.75 22.81
N ARG A 570 26.28 -5.53 23.43
CA ARG A 570 26.49 -6.11 24.77
C ARG A 570 27.70 -7.05 24.84
N GLU A 571 27.97 -7.82 23.78
CA GLU A 571 29.17 -8.67 23.69
C GLU A 571 30.45 -7.84 23.57
N ALA A 572 30.44 -6.79 22.75
CA ALA A 572 31.56 -5.88 22.59
C ALA A 572 31.89 -5.14 23.90
N GLU A 573 30.86 -4.71 24.66
CA GLU A 573 31.03 -4.05 25.96
C GLU A 573 31.60 -4.98 27.04
N ARG A 574 31.27 -6.28 26.99
CA ARG A 574 31.83 -7.29 27.91
C ARG A 574 33.26 -7.71 27.52
N GLY A 575 33.81 -7.18 26.43
CA GLY A 575 35.14 -7.54 25.92
C GLY A 575 35.21 -8.92 25.27
N GLY A 576 34.07 -9.50 24.89
CA GLY A 576 33.99 -10.86 24.29
C GLY A 576 34.02 -10.89 22.76
N GLY A 577 34.02 -9.73 22.09
CA GLY A 577 33.90 -9.60 20.64
C GLY A 577 35.23 -9.38 19.90
N VAL A 578 35.18 -9.47 18.56
CA VAL A 578 36.31 -9.23 17.64
C VAL A 578 36.64 -7.72 17.49
N ALA A 579 35.74 -6.85 17.92
CA ALA A 579 35.79 -5.41 17.70
C ALA A 579 35.22 -4.65 18.91
N GLY A 580 35.66 -3.41 19.13
CA GLY A 580 35.15 -2.56 20.21
C GLY A 580 33.72 -2.05 19.95
N PRO A 581 32.99 -1.56 20.97
CA PRO A 581 31.62 -1.07 20.81
C PRO A 581 31.46 0.01 19.73
N ALA A 582 32.45 0.90 19.58
CA ALA A 582 32.47 1.93 18.54
C ALA A 582 32.59 1.36 17.12
N GLU A 583 33.44 0.34 16.94
CA GLU A 583 33.64 -0.34 15.64
C GLU A 583 32.42 -1.17 15.26
N VAL A 584 31.83 -1.87 16.23
CA VAL A 584 30.57 -2.60 16.03
C VAL A 584 29.44 -1.64 15.67
N PHE A 585 29.33 -0.51 16.39
CA PHE A 585 28.33 0.51 16.09
C PHE A 585 28.52 1.12 14.70
N ALA A 586 29.75 1.42 14.26
CA ALA A 586 30.01 1.99 12.94
C ALA A 586 29.48 1.11 11.79
N VAL A 587 29.61 -0.21 11.91
CA VAL A 587 29.06 -1.16 10.93
C VAL A 587 27.54 -1.24 11.00
N LEU A 588 26.97 -1.21 12.21
CA LEU A 588 25.52 -1.33 12.43
C LEU A 588 24.75 -0.03 12.12
N ALA A 589 25.41 1.13 12.20
CA ALA A 589 24.79 2.43 12.03
C ALA A 589 24.10 2.58 10.66
N GLU A 590 24.73 2.12 9.58
CA GLU A 590 24.11 2.13 8.24
C GLU A 590 22.91 1.19 8.14
N ARG A 591 22.97 0.03 8.82
CA ARG A 591 21.90 -0.99 8.80
C ARG A 591 20.67 -0.56 9.60
N LEU A 592 20.89 0.24 10.64
CA LEU A 592 19.85 0.82 11.48
C LEU A 592 19.42 2.22 11.00
N ALA A 593 19.76 2.61 9.76
CA ALA A 593 19.37 3.90 9.18
C ALA A 593 17.86 4.15 9.14
N PHE A 594 17.02 3.10 9.20
CA PHE A 594 15.58 3.25 9.38
C PHE A 594 15.25 3.86 10.75
N LEU A 595 15.89 3.41 11.82
CA LEU A 595 15.67 3.87 13.19
C LEU A 595 16.07 5.35 13.34
N TRP A 596 17.19 5.74 12.76
CA TRP A 596 17.68 7.12 12.84
C TRP A 596 16.80 8.09 12.09
N ARG A 597 16.35 7.72 10.88
CA ARG A 597 15.44 8.55 10.06
C ARG A 597 14.12 8.80 10.77
N GLU A 598 13.59 7.78 11.44
CA GLU A 598 12.34 7.88 12.19
C GLU A 598 12.48 8.80 13.42
N LEU A 599 13.54 8.63 14.21
CA LEU A 599 13.75 9.43 15.43
C LEU A 599 14.15 10.89 15.14
N THR A 600 14.91 11.13 14.07
CA THR A 600 15.41 12.48 13.73
C THR A 600 14.47 13.28 12.83
N ARG A 601 13.30 12.72 12.46
CA ARG A 601 12.30 13.43 11.68
C ARG A 601 11.77 14.63 12.50
N MET A 602 12.11 15.84 12.06
CA MET A 602 11.53 17.07 12.62
C MET A 602 10.22 17.37 11.89
N PRO A 603 9.08 17.59 12.58
CA PRO A 603 7.91 18.17 11.96
C PRO A 603 8.27 19.60 11.59
N GLU A 604 7.89 20.00 10.39
CA GLU A 604 7.93 21.41 10.00
C GLU A 604 7.09 22.18 11.02
N ARG A 605 7.70 23.21 11.64
CA ARG A 605 6.96 24.10 12.53
C ARG A 605 5.88 24.78 11.69
N ALA A 606 4.62 24.53 12.05
CA ALA A 606 3.46 25.27 11.53
C ALA A 606 3.56 26.77 11.85
#